data_AF-X1GDG1-F1
#
_entry.id   AF-X1GDG1-F1
#
_cell.length_a   1.000
_cell.length_b   1.000
_cell.length_c   1.000
_cell.angle_alpha   90.00
_cell.angle_beta   90.00
_cell.angle_gamma   90.00
#
_symmetry.space_group_name_H-M   'P 1'
#
loop_
_entity.id
_entity.type
_entity.pdbx_description
1 polymer ?
#
loop_
_entity_poly.entity_id
_entity_poly.type
_entity_poly.pdbx_seq_one_letter_code
_entity_poly.pdbx_strand_id
1 'polypeptide(L)'
;AQYLNNARHDLVARHTLGTIVPHDNLADLAEKAHSSLTGISESDHHVKTGDYEVFPLTEVVTSVPAAAVGNVGRIMRERAGADQVTTVKMCVQNSANTYEWIQIGVST
;
A
#
# COMPACT_ATOMS: atom_id res chain seq x y z
N ALA A 1 -36.67 11.95 -36.01
CA ALA A 1 -37.16 11.07 -34.94
C ALA A 1 -36.02 10.85 -33.95
N GLN A 2 -36.17 11.34 -32.71
CA GLN A 2 -35.14 11.19 -31.69
C GLN A 2 -35.31 9.84 -31.01
N TYR A 3 -34.22 9.08 -30.91
CA TYR A 3 -34.17 7.77 -30.26
C TYR A 3 -34.77 7.84 -28.84
N LEU A 4 -35.88 7.15 -28.62
CA LEU A 4 -36.50 6.95 -27.31
C LEU A 4 -35.73 5.84 -26.58
N ASN A 5 -34.76 6.23 -25.75
CA ASN A 5 -34.29 5.38 -24.66
C ASN A 5 -35.17 5.67 -23.43
N ASN A 6 -36.25 4.88 -23.24
CA ASN A 6 -37.24 5.09 -22.17
C ASN A 6 -36.73 4.81 -20.72
N ALA A 7 -35.42 4.73 -20.50
CA ALA A 7 -34.83 4.68 -19.17
C ALA A 7 -33.62 5.62 -19.13
N ARG A 8 -33.90 6.92 -19.03
CA ARG A 8 -32.85 7.92 -18.78
C ARG A 8 -32.64 8.06 -17.25
N HIS A 9 -31.39 8.13 -16.79
CA HIS A 9 -31.00 8.04 -15.37
C HIS A 9 -31.28 9.31 -14.53
N ASP A 10 -31.93 10.30 -15.13
CA ASP A 10 -31.99 11.72 -14.74
C ASP A 10 -33.33 12.12 -14.08
N LEU A 11 -34.08 11.17 -13.49
CA LEU A 11 -35.29 11.50 -12.71
C LEU A 11 -35.08 11.32 -11.20
N VAL A 12 -34.42 12.30 -10.58
CA VAL A 12 -35.10 13.08 -9.54
C VAL A 12 -35.70 14.29 -10.28
N ALA A 13 -36.93 14.70 -9.98
CA ALA A 13 -37.69 15.72 -10.71
C ALA A 13 -36.84 16.80 -11.42
N ARG A 14 -37.06 17.01 -12.73
CA ARG A 14 -36.32 18.01 -13.53
C ARG A 14 -36.40 19.39 -12.87
N HIS A 15 -35.26 19.98 -12.52
CA HIS A 15 -35.15 21.32 -11.95
C HIS A 15 -35.28 22.39 -13.06
N THR A 16 -35.62 23.62 -12.68
CA THR A 16 -35.75 24.75 -13.61
C THR A 16 -34.42 25.08 -14.30
N LEU A 17 -34.45 25.53 -15.56
CA LEU A 17 -33.24 25.89 -16.30
C LEU A 17 -32.46 26.99 -15.57
N GLY A 18 -31.17 26.75 -15.27
CA GLY A 18 -30.32 27.64 -14.46
C GLY A 18 -30.28 27.30 -12.96
N THR A 19 -30.95 26.23 -12.52
CA THR A 19 -30.84 25.72 -11.15
C THR A 19 -29.67 24.75 -11.08
N ILE A 20 -28.74 24.94 -10.13
CA ILE A 20 -27.65 24.00 -9.91
C ILE A 20 -28.24 22.68 -9.42
N VAL A 21 -27.96 21.60 -10.15
CA VAL A 21 -28.36 20.24 -9.76
C VAL A 21 -27.25 19.62 -8.92
N PRO A 22 -27.56 19.02 -7.77
CA PRO A 22 -26.54 18.45 -6.88
C PRO A 22 -25.69 17.34 -7.50
N HIS A 23 -26.09 16.75 -8.64
CA HIS A 23 -25.30 15.72 -9.30
C HIS A 23 -24.11 16.28 -10.14
N ASP A 24 -24.10 17.58 -10.42
CA ASP A 24 -23.05 18.24 -11.21
C ASP A 24 -22.17 19.17 -10.36
N ASN A 25 -22.27 19.09 -9.02
CA ASN A 25 -21.38 19.84 -8.17
C ASN A 25 -20.00 19.19 -8.23
N LEU A 26 -19.13 19.62 -9.13
CA LEU A 26 -17.73 19.19 -9.15
C LEU A 26 -17.03 19.47 -7.81
N ALA A 27 -17.55 20.40 -7.00
CA ALA A 27 -17.08 20.61 -5.63
C ALA A 27 -17.50 19.49 -4.66
N ASP A 28 -18.47 18.63 -5.01
CA ASP A 28 -18.79 17.35 -4.33
C ASP A 28 -17.96 16.17 -4.86
N LEU A 29 -17.19 16.34 -5.95
CA LEU A 29 -16.03 15.47 -6.24
C LEU A 29 -14.84 15.88 -5.34
N ALA A 30 -15.13 16.17 -4.07
CA ALA A 30 -14.29 16.82 -3.07
C ALA A 30 -13.09 15.97 -2.60
N GLU A 31 -12.34 15.38 -3.53
CA GLU A 31 -11.20 14.51 -3.26
C GLU A 31 -11.64 13.10 -2.86
N LYS A 32 -11.22 12.11 -3.65
CA LYS A 32 -11.03 10.74 -3.14
C LYS A 32 -9.80 10.78 -2.23
N ALA A 33 -9.92 11.47 -1.09
CA ALA A 33 -8.82 11.61 -0.14
C ALA A 33 -8.38 10.20 0.25
N HIS A 34 -7.07 9.95 0.33
CA HIS A 34 -6.58 8.63 0.73
C HIS A 34 -7.11 8.22 2.12
N SER A 35 -7.43 9.18 2.99
CA SER A 35 -8.11 8.96 4.27
C SER A 35 -9.51 8.35 4.16
N SER A 36 -10.16 8.42 2.99
CA SER A 36 -11.44 7.76 2.71
C SER A 36 -11.33 6.25 2.50
N LEU A 37 -10.11 5.74 2.30
CA LEU A 37 -9.83 4.31 2.15
C LEU A 37 -9.68 3.67 3.54
N THR A 38 -10.78 3.54 4.26
CA THR A 38 -10.78 2.85 5.56
C THR A 38 -10.40 1.39 5.38
N GLY A 39 -9.46 0.88 6.18
CA GLY A 39 -8.99 -0.52 6.09
C GLY A 39 -7.94 -0.76 5.01
N ILE A 40 -7.44 0.30 4.36
CA ILE A 40 -6.28 0.27 3.48
C ILE A 40 -5.12 0.96 4.21
N SER A 41 -4.07 0.20 4.44
CA SER A 41 -2.78 0.58 4.98
C SER A 41 -1.75 0.74 3.86
N GLU A 42 -0.58 1.28 4.19
CA GLU A 42 0.57 1.41 3.28
C GLU A 42 0.98 0.08 2.62
N SER A 43 0.64 -1.06 3.24
CA SER A 43 0.93 -2.39 2.71
C SER A 43 -0.09 -2.91 1.69
N ASP A 44 -1.27 -2.29 1.56
CA ASP A 44 -2.36 -2.79 0.70
C ASP A 44 -2.18 -2.47 -0.79
N HIS A 45 -1.11 -1.75 -1.16
CA HIS A 45 -0.69 -1.53 -2.55
C HIS A 45 0.22 -2.64 -3.11
N HIS A 46 0.68 -3.56 -2.26
CA HIS A 46 1.39 -4.77 -2.66
C HIS A 46 0.62 -5.95 -2.10
N VAL A 47 -0.31 -6.50 -2.88
CA VAL A 47 -1.00 -7.74 -2.50
C VAL A 47 0.08 -8.80 -2.31
N LYS A 48 0.43 -9.06 -1.03
CA LYS A 48 1.41 -10.08 -0.67
C LYS A 48 0.94 -11.41 -1.22
N THR A 49 1.60 -11.92 -2.24
CA THR A 49 1.24 -13.23 -2.85
C THR A 49 1.73 -14.43 -2.05
N GLY A 50 1.96 -14.25 -0.74
CA GLY A 50 2.52 -15.25 0.18
C GLY A 50 4.03 -15.12 0.35
N ASP A 51 4.67 -16.20 0.80
CA ASP A 51 6.12 -16.27 1.09
C ASP A 51 7.03 -16.12 -0.16
N TYR A 52 6.43 -15.98 -1.34
CA TYR A 52 7.13 -15.86 -2.62
C TYR A 52 7.52 -14.43 -2.97
N GLU A 53 7.04 -13.42 -2.23
CA GLU A 53 7.31 -12.02 -2.51
C GLU A 53 8.46 -11.49 -1.65
N VAL A 54 9.57 -11.19 -2.31
CA VAL A 54 10.72 -10.52 -1.71
C VAL A 54 10.58 -9.02 -1.93
N PHE A 55 10.41 -8.26 -0.86
CA PHE A 55 10.32 -6.79 -0.93
C PHE A 55 11.47 -6.14 -0.12
N PRO A 56 12.26 -5.25 -0.75
CA PRO A 56 13.25 -4.47 -0.02
C PRO A 56 12.57 -3.35 0.76
N LEU A 57 12.88 -3.23 2.04
CA LEU A 57 12.71 -1.96 2.73
C LEU A 57 13.79 -1.01 2.21
N THR A 58 13.37 0.13 1.64
CA THR A 58 14.31 1.15 1.14
C THR A 58 14.95 1.96 2.26
N GLU A 59 14.52 1.82 3.52
CA GLU A 59 15.10 2.50 4.67
C GLU A 59 16.33 1.76 5.23
N VAL A 60 17.32 2.51 5.73
CA VAL A 60 18.44 1.98 6.52
C VAL A 60 18.03 2.04 7.99
N VAL A 61 18.00 0.90 8.66
CA VAL A 61 17.64 0.79 10.08
C VAL A 61 18.89 0.63 10.96
N THR A 62 18.80 1.02 12.23
CA THR A 62 19.89 0.82 13.20
C THR A 62 19.93 -0.60 13.77
N SER A 63 18.80 -1.32 13.69
CA SER A 63 18.69 -2.74 13.99
C SER A 63 17.52 -3.34 13.22
N VAL A 64 17.64 -4.60 12.80
CA VAL A 64 16.47 -5.34 12.28
C VAL A 64 15.53 -5.74 13.44
N PRO A 65 14.20 -5.75 13.23
CA PRO A 65 13.26 -6.20 14.24
C PRO A 65 13.42 -7.70 14.53
N ALA A 66 12.76 -8.20 15.57
CA ALA A 66 12.71 -9.64 15.83
C ALA A 66 12.21 -10.40 14.58
N ALA A 67 12.88 -11.50 14.25
CA ALA A 67 12.46 -12.37 13.16
C ALA A 67 11.09 -12.98 13.50
N ALA A 68 10.14 -12.87 12.58
CA ALA A 68 8.76 -13.29 12.76
C ALA A 68 8.11 -13.54 11.39
N VAL A 69 6.99 -14.26 11.37
CA VAL A 69 6.22 -14.56 10.14
C VAL A 69 5.92 -13.32 9.30
N GLY A 70 5.58 -12.20 9.94
CA GLY A 70 5.28 -10.94 9.24
C GLY A 70 6.48 -10.29 8.53
N ASN A 71 7.70 -10.78 8.80
CA ASN A 71 8.93 -10.29 8.19
C ASN A 71 9.51 -11.25 7.14
N VAL A 72 9.00 -12.49 6.97
CA VAL A 72 9.53 -13.44 5.98
C VAL A 72 9.57 -12.81 4.58
N GLY A 73 10.69 -12.99 3.87
CA GLY A 73 10.91 -12.41 2.54
C GLY A 73 11.38 -10.95 2.56
N ARG A 74 11.30 -10.25 3.70
CA ARG A 74 11.74 -8.86 3.81
C ARG A 74 13.25 -8.76 3.71
N ILE A 75 13.72 -7.87 2.84
CA ILE A 75 15.14 -7.46 2.77
C ILE A 75 15.30 -6.13 3.49
N MET A 76 16.30 -6.03 4.38
CA MET A 76 16.60 -4.82 5.15
C MET A 76 18.08 -4.46 5.06
N ARG A 77 18.36 -3.15 5.12
CA ARG A 77 19.71 -2.61 5.26
C ARG A 77 19.90 -2.16 6.70
N GLU A 78 20.82 -2.77 7.42
CA GLU A 78 21.12 -2.43 8.80
C GLU A 78 22.47 -1.73 8.90
N ARG A 79 22.50 -0.61 9.64
CA ARG A 79 23.72 0.12 9.99
C ARG A 79 23.61 0.62 11.43
N ALA A 80 24.37 0.03 12.35
CA ALA A 80 24.28 0.30 13.79
C ALA A 80 24.69 1.74 14.21
N GLY A 81 25.37 2.49 13.34
CA GLY A 81 25.78 3.87 13.58
C GLY A 81 26.40 4.52 12.35
N ALA A 82 26.68 5.82 12.40
CA ALA A 82 27.15 6.61 11.25
C ALA A 82 28.40 6.02 10.57
N ASP A 83 29.32 5.48 11.37
CA ASP A 83 30.63 4.94 10.93
C ASP A 83 30.69 3.42 10.93
N GLN A 84 29.54 2.75 10.99
CA GLN A 84 29.46 1.29 10.95
C GLN A 84 29.15 0.79 9.55
N VAL A 85 29.52 -0.46 9.29
CA VAL A 85 29.23 -1.10 8.01
C VAL A 85 27.73 -1.27 7.81
N THR A 86 27.29 -1.17 6.55
CA THR A 86 25.92 -1.53 6.19
C THR A 86 25.88 -3.00 5.86
N THR A 87 24.99 -3.75 6.50
CA THR A 87 24.69 -5.14 6.17
C THR A 87 23.34 -5.22 5.47
N VAL A 88 23.24 -6.12 4.49
CA VAL A 88 21.97 -6.46 3.85
C VAL A 88 21.53 -7.81 4.40
N LYS A 89 20.34 -7.86 4.98
CA LYS A 89 19.78 -9.07 5.60
C LYS A 89 18.43 -9.43 4.99
N MET A 90 18.11 -10.72 4.96
CA MET A 90 16.81 -11.25 4.55
C MET A 90 16.23 -12.09 5.68
N CYS A 91 14.96 -11.90 6.02
CA CYS A 91 14.28 -12.75 6.99
C CYS A 91 13.77 -14.01 6.28
N VAL A 92 14.12 -15.17 6.83
CA VAL A 92 13.75 -16.49 6.29
C VAL A 92 13.12 -17.34 7.38
N GLN A 93 12.38 -18.36 6.96
CA GLN A 93 11.86 -19.40 7.84
C GLN A 93 12.84 -20.58 7.87
N ASN A 94 13.48 -20.82 9.02
CA ASN A 94 14.46 -21.89 9.21
C ASN A 94 13.76 -23.24 9.52
N SER A 95 12.59 -23.22 10.18
CA SER A 95 11.74 -24.39 10.40
C SER A 95 10.27 -24.00 10.55
N ALA A 96 9.36 -24.97 10.75
CA ALA A 96 7.90 -24.75 10.77
C ALA A 96 7.42 -23.56 11.62
N ASN A 97 8.15 -23.17 12.67
CA ASN A 97 7.81 -22.00 13.50
C ASN A 97 9.04 -21.16 13.92
N THR A 98 10.17 -21.28 13.24
CA THR A 98 11.37 -20.47 13.56
C THR A 98 11.77 -19.60 12.39
N TYR A 99 12.09 -18.34 12.70
CA TYR A 99 12.45 -17.32 11.73
C TYR A 99 13.83 -16.78 12.10
N GLU A 100 14.62 -16.41 11.10
CA GLU A 100 15.94 -15.83 11.31
C GLU A 100 16.25 -14.77 10.25
N TRP A 101 17.16 -13.86 10.60
CA TRP A 101 17.75 -12.93 9.65
C TRP A 101 19.08 -13.49 9.14
N ILE A 102 19.15 -13.86 7.88
CA ILE A 102 20.40 -14.22 7.22
C ILE A 102 21.05 -12.97 6.62
N GLN A 103 22.38 -12.85 6.73
CA GLN A 103 23.13 -11.81 6.04
C GLN A 103 23.43 -12.26 4.61
N ILE A 104 23.06 -11.44 3.62
CA ILE A 104 23.30 -11.70 2.20
C ILE A 104 24.34 -10.75 1.59
N GLY A 105 24.75 -9.70 2.32
CA GLY A 105 25.80 -8.79 1.89
C GLY A 105 26.28 -7.86 3.00
N VAL A 106 27.48 -7.30 2.82
CA VAL A 106 28.08 -6.29 3.68
C VAL A 106 28.85 -5.29 2.83
N SER A 107 28.76 -4.01 3.17
CA SER A 107 29.57 -2.95 2.55
C SER A 107 31.04 -3.11 2.97
N THR A 108 31.94 -3.16 1.99
CA THR A 108 33.40 -3.20 2.17
C THR A 108 34.05 -1.88 1.83
#